data_AF-A0A2K2VI78-F1
#
_entry.id   AF-A0A2K2VI78-F1
#
_cell.length_a   1.000
_cell.length_b   1.000
_cell.length_c   1.000
_cell.angle_alpha   90.00
_cell.angle_beta   90.00
_cell.angle_gamma   90.00
#
_symmetry.space_group_name_H-M   'P 1'
#
loop_
_entity.id
_entity.type
_entity.pdbx_description
1 polymer ?
#
loop_
_entity_poly.entity_id
_entity_poly.type
_entity_poly.pdbx_seq_one_letter_code
_entity_poly.pdbx_strand_id
1 'polypeptide(L)'
;MNKAIQAFLTGIFITFILDFFLFLGILLNYINFYNIELYYNILFADNQNGYLFFVLTFILGYIIVYLNNYKITLFVIGVLSFLVLLTLFQSIGHSVGEAVFMKKNTILETSKRTYSGDILYEGREHITFYEHNLNKIIKINKKDLKK
;
A
#
# COMPACT_ATOMS: atom_id res chain seq x y z
N MET A 1 0.22 20.33 27.46
CA MET A 1 0.83 19.15 26.81
C MET A 1 2.23 19.52 26.35
N ASN A 2 3.23 18.65 26.51
CA ASN A 2 4.58 18.91 26.02
C ASN A 2 4.55 19.05 24.47
N LYS A 3 5.21 20.07 23.91
CA LYS A 3 5.28 20.30 22.45
C LYS A 3 5.82 19.08 21.69
N ALA A 4 6.74 18.32 22.29
CA ALA A 4 7.27 17.10 21.68
C ALA A 4 6.19 16.01 21.56
N ILE A 5 5.40 15.81 22.62
CA ILE A 5 4.28 14.85 22.62
C ILE A 5 3.21 15.30 21.61
N GLN A 6 2.92 16.60 21.59
CA GLN A 6 1.99 17.17 20.60
C GLN A 6 2.46 16.92 19.17
N ALA A 7 3.74 17.21 18.86
CA ALA A 7 4.32 16.97 17.55
C ALA A 7 4.22 15.49 17.14
N PHE A 8 4.57 14.58 18.04
CA PHE A 8 4.48 13.15 17.78
C PHE A 8 3.04 12.70 17.49
N LEU A 9 2.07 13.07 18.34
CA LEU A 9 0.66 12.69 18.15
C LEU A 9 0.05 13.32 16.89
N THR A 10 0.37 14.59 16.60
CA THR A 10 -0.06 15.25 15.36
C THR A 10 0.56 14.58 14.14
N GLY A 11 1.84 14.22 14.23
CA GLY A 11 2.54 13.47 13.18
C GLY A 11 1.90 12.11 12.90
N ILE A 12 1.57 11.34 13.94
CA ILE A 12 0.86 10.05 13.81
C ILE A 12 -0.45 10.27 13.07
N PHE A 13 -1.25 11.23 13.54
CA PHE A 13 -2.57 11.49 12.99
C PHE A 13 -2.53 11.83 11.50
N ILE A 14 -1.65 12.76 11.10
CA ILE A 14 -1.54 13.16 9.69
C ILE A 14 -0.97 12.04 8.84
N THR A 15 0.07 11.35 9.29
CA THR A 15 0.67 10.24 8.52
C THR A 15 -0.33 9.10 8.35
N PHE A 16 -1.11 8.79 9.38
CA PHE A 16 -2.16 7.77 9.32
C PHE A 16 -3.24 8.14 8.29
N ILE A 17 -3.67 9.39 8.24
CA ILE A 17 -4.65 9.84 7.22
C ILE A 17 -4.08 9.70 5.81
N LEU A 18 -2.82 10.05 5.61
CA LEU A 18 -2.15 9.91 4.31
C LEU A 18 -2.06 8.43 3.90
N ASP A 19 -1.56 7.56 4.76
CA ASP A 19 -1.53 6.11 4.49
C ASP A 19 -2.94 5.57 4.24
N PHE A 20 -3.93 6.05 5.00
CA PHE A 20 -5.30 5.58 4.87
C PHE A 20 -5.84 5.79 3.45
N PHE A 21 -5.73 7.01 2.93
CA PHE A 21 -6.20 7.33 1.59
C PHE A 21 -5.35 6.65 0.49
N LEU A 22 -4.05 6.45 0.73
CA LEU A 22 -3.17 5.75 -0.21
C LEU A 22 -3.66 4.31 -0.41
N PHE A 23 -3.82 3.57 0.68
CA PHE A 23 -4.31 2.20 0.62
C PHE A 23 -5.76 2.11 0.18
N LEU A 24 -6.58 3.15 0.41
CA LEU A 24 -7.95 3.19 -0.08
C LEU A 24 -7.99 3.28 -1.61
N GLY A 25 -7.17 4.15 -2.20
CA GLY A 25 -7.02 4.24 -3.65
C GLY A 25 -6.54 2.93 -4.27
N ILE A 26 -5.56 2.28 -3.64
CA ILE A 26 -5.06 0.98 -4.11
C ILE A 26 -6.13 -0.12 -3.98
N LEU A 27 -6.88 -0.16 -2.87
CA LEU A 27 -7.98 -1.11 -2.69
C LEU A 27 -8.99 -0.98 -3.84
N LEU A 28 -9.47 0.23 -4.09
CA LEU A 28 -10.51 0.49 -5.08
C LEU A 28 -10.05 0.22 -6.51
N ASN A 29 -8.81 0.59 -6.86
CA ASN A 29 -8.37 0.65 -8.25
C ASN A 29 -7.42 -0.48 -8.68
N TYR A 30 -6.85 -1.23 -7.74
CA TYR A 30 -5.98 -2.37 -8.02
C TYR A 30 -6.53 -3.68 -7.46
N ILE A 31 -6.78 -3.75 -6.15
CA ILE A 31 -7.23 -4.99 -5.49
C ILE A 31 -8.61 -5.41 -6.00
N ASN A 32 -9.57 -4.47 -6.03
CA ASN A 32 -10.91 -4.74 -6.55
C ASN A 32 -10.92 -4.97 -8.07
N PHE A 33 -10.03 -4.30 -8.81
CA PHE A 33 -9.90 -4.51 -10.26
C PHE A 33 -9.56 -5.97 -10.59
N TYR A 34 -8.64 -6.57 -9.84
CA TYR A 34 -8.27 -7.98 -9.98
C TYR A 34 -9.19 -8.95 -9.21
N ASN A 35 -10.31 -8.47 -8.63
CA ASN A 35 -11.24 -9.24 -7.80
C ASN A 35 -10.56 -10.00 -6.65
N ILE A 36 -9.57 -9.37 -6.02
CA ILE A 36 -8.86 -9.95 -4.88
C ILE A 36 -9.74 -9.73 -3.64
N GLU A 37 -10.27 -10.81 -3.09
CA GLU A 37 -11.08 -10.79 -1.86
C GLU A 37 -10.20 -10.45 -0.64
N LEU A 38 -10.09 -9.17 -0.32
CA LEU A 38 -9.26 -8.67 0.77
C LEU A 38 -9.93 -7.50 1.48
N TYR A 39 -10.03 -7.60 2.80
CA TYR A 39 -10.52 -6.50 3.62
C TYR A 39 -9.47 -5.40 3.74
N TYR A 40 -9.95 -4.15 3.75
CA TYR A 40 -9.11 -2.95 3.89
C TYR A 40 -8.12 -3.06 5.07
N ASN A 41 -8.60 -3.47 6.24
CA ASN A 41 -7.75 -3.54 7.44
C ASN A 41 -6.59 -4.53 7.28
N ILE A 42 -6.79 -5.63 6.56
CA ILE A 42 -5.74 -6.61 6.30
C ILE A 42 -4.76 -6.03 5.28
N LEU A 43 -5.26 -5.43 4.20
CA LEU A 43 -4.44 -4.74 3.20
C LEU A 43 -3.55 -3.68 3.86
N PHE A 44 -4.14 -2.85 4.72
CA PHE A 44 -3.46 -1.77 5.41
C PHE A 44 -2.41 -2.32 6.39
N ALA A 45 -2.80 -3.19 7.32
CA ALA A 45 -1.92 -3.65 8.39
C ALA A 45 -0.74 -4.52 7.88
N ASP A 46 -0.97 -5.36 6.88
CA ASP A 46 0.07 -6.29 6.39
C ASP A 46 1.10 -5.60 5.48
N ASN A 47 0.73 -4.47 4.87
CA ASN A 47 1.55 -3.80 3.86
C ASN A 47 2.03 -2.41 4.30
N GLN A 48 1.67 -1.96 5.51
CA GLN A 48 2.17 -0.71 6.07
C GLN A 48 3.67 -0.81 6.35
N ASN A 49 4.44 0.09 5.76
CA ASN A 49 5.87 0.19 6.06
C ASN A 49 6.06 0.99 7.37
N GLY A 50 6.25 0.27 8.49
CA GLY A 50 6.43 0.89 9.80
C GLY A 50 7.58 1.90 9.86
N TYR A 51 8.71 1.62 9.20
CA TYR A 51 9.84 2.55 9.16
C TYR A 51 9.47 3.86 8.47
N LEU A 52 8.84 3.78 7.29
CA LEU A 52 8.39 4.97 6.56
C LEU A 52 7.35 5.76 7.37
N PHE A 53 6.39 5.06 7.99
CA PHE A 53 5.36 5.65 8.83
C PHE A 53 5.97 6.45 10.00
N PHE A 54 6.91 5.88 10.73
CA PHE A 54 7.54 6.57 11.87
C PHE A 54 8.39 7.76 11.42
N VAL A 55 9.16 7.61 10.34
CA VAL A 55 9.95 8.72 9.79
C VAL A 55 9.06 9.89 9.38
N LEU A 56 7.98 9.62 8.62
CA LEU A 56 7.02 10.64 8.22
C LEU A 56 6.30 11.26 9.42
N THR A 57 5.95 10.45 10.42
CA THR A 57 5.37 10.93 11.68
C THR A 57 6.25 11.99 12.34
N PHE A 58 7.55 11.73 12.49
CA PHE A 58 8.44 12.70 13.11
C PHE A 58 8.63 13.96 12.25
N ILE A 59 8.78 13.80 10.93
CA ILE A 59 8.97 14.92 10.00
C ILE A 59 7.73 15.82 9.97
N LEU A 60 6.54 15.25 9.76
CA LEU A 60 5.29 16.00 9.67
C LEU A 60 4.91 16.60 11.01
N GLY A 61 5.09 15.86 12.11
CA GLY A 61 4.90 16.37 13.46
C GLY A 61 5.77 17.59 13.74
N TYR A 62 7.04 17.54 13.34
CA TYR A 62 7.96 18.67 13.47
C TYR A 62 7.53 19.87 12.62
N ILE A 63 7.23 19.65 11.34
CA ILE A 63 6.79 20.71 10.41
C ILE A 63 5.50 21.38 10.88
N ILE A 64 4.61 20.66 11.56
CA ILE A 64 3.34 21.24 12.01
C ILE A 64 3.50 22.04 13.31
N VAL A 65 4.24 21.49 14.28
CA VAL A 65 4.27 22.06 15.64
C VAL A 65 5.42 23.04 15.87
N TYR A 66 6.57 22.82 15.23
CA TYR A 66 7.78 23.62 15.48
C TYR A 66 8.07 24.65 14.38
N LEU A 67 7.59 24.41 13.16
CA LEU A 67 7.82 25.33 12.06
C LEU A 67 6.82 26.49 12.13
N ASN A 68 7.28 27.67 12.54
CA ASN A 68 6.45 28.88 12.69
C ASN A 68 6.07 29.54 11.34
N ASN A 69 5.91 28.76 10.26
CA ASN A 69 5.53 29.25 8.94
C ASN A 69 4.39 28.42 8.36
N TYR A 70 3.16 28.87 8.60
CA TYR A 70 1.94 28.19 8.19
C TYR A 70 1.85 27.95 6.69
N LYS A 71 2.46 28.81 5.84
CA LYS A 71 2.42 28.65 4.39
C LYS A 71 3.19 27.40 3.95
N ILE A 72 4.35 27.16 4.56
CA ILE A 72 5.17 25.98 4.29
C ILE A 72 4.45 24.73 4.79
N THR A 73 3.94 24.76 6.01
CA THR A 73 3.20 23.63 6.60
C THR A 73 1.99 23.26 5.72
N LEU A 74 1.19 24.25 5.31
CA LEU A 74 0.04 24.04 4.44
C LEU A 74 0.44 23.50 3.07
N PHE A 75 1.51 24.02 2.49
CA PHE A 75 2.01 23.55 1.20
C PHE A 75 2.45 22.08 1.27
N VAL A 76 3.25 21.71 2.26
CA VAL A 76 3.75 20.33 2.43
C VAL A 76 2.57 19.36 2.62
N ILE A 77 1.65 19.66 3.54
CA ILE A 77 0.49 18.80 3.81
C ILE A 77 -0.46 18.76 2.60
N GLY A 78 -0.67 19.90 1.95
CA GLY A 78 -1.52 20.01 0.77
C GLY A 78 -1.00 19.19 -0.40
N VAL A 79 0.31 19.26 -0.68
CA VAL A 79 0.95 18.46 -1.73
C VAL A 79 0.88 16.97 -1.40
N LEU A 80 1.22 16.56 -0.17
CA LEU A 80 1.15 15.14 0.21
C LEU A 80 -0.28 14.60 0.15
N SER A 81 -1.25 15.35 0.66
CA SER A 81 -2.66 14.99 0.58
C SER A 81 -3.11 14.88 -0.88
N PHE A 82 -2.72 15.83 -1.74
CA PHE A 82 -3.05 15.80 -3.16
C PHE A 82 -2.47 14.56 -3.84
N LEU A 83 -1.18 14.27 -3.63
CA LEU A 83 -0.50 13.10 -4.21
C LEU A 83 -1.16 11.78 -3.80
N VAL A 84 -1.53 11.65 -2.53
CA VAL A 84 -2.22 10.47 -2.03
C VAL A 84 -3.63 10.37 -2.62
N LEU A 85 -4.40 11.46 -2.65
CA LEU A 85 -5.75 11.46 -3.20
C LEU A 85 -5.79 11.19 -4.70
N LEU A 86 -4.70 11.48 -5.44
CA LEU A 86 -4.59 11.09 -6.84
C LEU A 86 -4.74 9.58 -7.06
N THR A 87 -4.39 8.74 -6.08
CA THR A 87 -4.57 7.29 -6.16
C THR A 87 -6.04 6.84 -6.19
N LEU A 88 -6.99 7.75 -5.89
CA LEU A 88 -8.41 7.49 -6.07
C LEU A 88 -8.81 7.48 -7.56
N PHE A 89 -8.03 8.08 -8.45
CA PHE A 89 -8.21 7.91 -9.89
C PHE A 89 -7.71 6.55 -10.35
N GLN A 90 -8.52 5.87 -11.18
CA GLN A 90 -8.26 4.49 -11.59
C GLN A 90 -6.86 4.25 -12.15
N SER A 91 -6.40 5.08 -13.09
CA SER A 91 -5.08 4.92 -13.72
C SER A 91 -3.93 5.01 -12.72
N ILE A 92 -4.01 5.97 -11.80
CA ILE A 92 -2.96 6.24 -10.80
C ILE A 92 -3.01 5.18 -9.72
N GLY A 93 -4.19 4.92 -9.14
CA GLY A 93 -4.34 3.90 -8.10
C GLY A 93 -3.95 2.50 -8.56
N HIS A 94 -4.30 2.15 -9.81
CA HIS A 94 -3.88 0.89 -10.41
C HIS A 94 -2.36 0.82 -10.57
N SER A 95 -1.74 1.86 -11.13
CA SER A 95 -0.28 1.91 -11.33
C SER A 95 0.50 1.86 -10.02
N VAL A 96 0.01 2.54 -8.98
CA VAL A 96 0.60 2.49 -7.63
C VAL A 96 0.44 1.10 -7.04
N GLY A 97 -0.75 0.49 -7.15
CA GLY A 97 -0.97 -0.88 -6.69
C GLY A 97 -0.07 -1.90 -7.40
N GLU A 98 0.11 -1.77 -8.72
CA GLU A 98 1.06 -2.57 -9.49
C GLU A 98 2.49 -2.40 -8.98
N ALA A 99 2.94 -1.16 -8.78
CA ALA A 99 4.29 -0.87 -8.29
C ALA A 99 4.55 -1.42 -6.88
N VAL A 100 3.51 -1.46 -6.03
CA VAL A 100 3.61 -1.93 -4.65
C VAL A 100 3.52 -3.46 -4.56
N PHE A 101 2.64 -4.10 -5.34
CA PHE A 101 2.28 -5.52 -5.14
C PHE A 101 2.68 -6.45 -6.27
N MET A 102 2.70 -5.98 -7.52
CA MET A 102 2.85 -6.88 -8.66
C MET A 102 4.31 -7.33 -8.82
N LYS A 103 4.55 -8.65 -8.86
CA LYS A 103 5.84 -9.22 -9.24
C LYS A 103 5.71 -9.89 -10.60
N LYS A 104 6.30 -9.26 -11.63
CA LYS A 104 6.17 -9.69 -13.03
C LYS A 104 7.07 -10.89 -13.34
N ASN A 105 6.65 -11.73 -14.28
CA ASN A 105 7.40 -12.86 -14.84
C ASN A 105 7.96 -13.81 -13.76
N THR A 106 7.12 -14.15 -12.80
CA THR A 106 7.44 -15.08 -11.72
C THR A 106 7.07 -16.51 -12.13
N ILE A 107 7.93 -17.46 -11.76
CA ILE A 107 7.67 -18.89 -11.89
C ILE A 107 7.35 -19.43 -10.50
N LEU A 108 6.22 -20.11 -10.36
CA LEU A 108 5.79 -20.77 -9.13
C LEU A 108 5.73 -22.27 -9.32
N GLU A 109 6.46 -23.01 -8.50
CA GLU A 109 6.51 -24.47 -8.57
C GLU A 109 5.74 -25.11 -7.42
N THR A 110 4.91 -26.09 -7.76
CA THR A 110 4.22 -26.95 -6.78
C THR A 110 4.71 -28.39 -6.93
N SER A 111 4.23 -29.29 -6.07
CA SER A 111 4.46 -30.73 -6.22
C SER A 111 3.93 -31.32 -7.54
N LYS A 112 2.92 -30.70 -8.15
CA LYS A 112 2.21 -31.24 -9.32
C LYS A 112 2.46 -30.50 -10.62
N ARG A 113 2.65 -29.18 -10.56
CA ARG A 113 2.72 -28.29 -11.73
C ARG A 113 3.62 -27.08 -11.49
N THR A 114 4.14 -26.54 -12.58
CA THR A 114 4.83 -25.25 -12.63
C THR A 114 3.92 -24.23 -13.29
N TYR A 115 3.81 -23.06 -12.70
CA TYR A 115 3.01 -21.93 -13.18
C TYR A 115 3.96 -20.81 -13.63
N SER A 116 3.69 -20.19 -14.76
CA SER A 116 4.42 -19.02 -15.26
C SER A 116 3.47 -17.85 -15.42
N GLY A 117 3.85 -16.68 -14.91
CA GLY A 117 2.89 -15.60 -14.78
C GLY A 117 3.33 -14.46 -13.88
N ASP A 118 2.37 -13.68 -13.40
CA ASP A 118 2.61 -12.54 -12.54
C ASP A 118 1.95 -12.75 -11.17
N ILE A 119 2.67 -12.48 -10.08
CA ILE A 119 2.04 -12.38 -8.77
C ILE A 119 1.31 -11.05 -8.72
N LEU A 120 -0.01 -11.08 -8.56
CA LEU A 120 -0.83 -9.88 -8.41
C LEU A 120 -0.87 -9.41 -6.95
N TYR A 121 -0.99 -10.36 -6.02
CA TYR A 121 -0.97 -10.05 -4.60
C TYR A 121 -0.54 -11.26 -3.80
N GLU A 122 0.30 -11.02 -2.80
CA GLU A 122 0.82 -12.05 -1.92
C GLU A 122 0.17 -11.92 -0.54
N GLY A 123 -0.92 -12.67 -0.31
CA GLY A 123 -1.61 -12.70 0.98
C GLY A 123 -0.93 -13.61 2.01
N ARG A 124 -1.54 -13.72 3.20
CA ARG A 124 -1.01 -14.55 4.29
C ARG A 124 -0.99 -16.05 3.95
N GLU A 125 -2.07 -16.56 3.37
CA GLU A 125 -2.24 -17.99 3.07
C GLU A 125 -2.18 -18.30 1.57
N HIS A 126 -2.61 -17.36 0.74
CA HIS A 126 -2.78 -17.55 -0.69
C HIS A 126 -2.03 -16.48 -1.49
N ILE A 127 -1.55 -16.86 -2.66
CA ILE A 127 -1.04 -15.96 -3.68
C ILE A 127 -2.09 -15.86 -4.79
N THR A 128 -2.50 -14.64 -5.11
CA THR A 128 -3.28 -14.36 -6.31
C THR A 128 -2.30 -14.22 -7.47
N PHE A 129 -2.43 -15.08 -8.47
CA PHE A 129 -1.47 -15.23 -9.56
C PHE A 129 -2.18 -15.14 -10.91
N TYR A 130 -1.65 -14.34 -11.82
CA TYR A 130 -2.09 -14.30 -13.21
C TYR A 130 -1.24 -15.26 -14.03
N GLU A 131 -1.82 -16.35 -14.51
CA GLU A 131 -1.11 -17.37 -15.29
C GLU A 131 -1.20 -17.05 -16.79
N HIS A 132 -0.05 -16.98 -17.46
CA HIS A 132 0.08 -16.53 -18.86
C HIS A 132 -0.40 -17.55 -19.91
N ASN A 133 -0.22 -18.85 -19.68
CA ASN A 133 -0.66 -19.91 -20.59
C ASN A 133 -2.19 -20.07 -20.62
N LEU A 134 -2.85 -19.86 -19.49
CA LEU A 134 -4.30 -19.99 -19.33
C LEU A 134 -5.02 -18.65 -19.46
N ASN A 135 -4.28 -17.53 -19.46
CA ASN A 135 -4.79 -16.16 -19.42
C ASN A 135 -5.83 -15.96 -18.31
N LYS A 136 -5.55 -16.50 -17.12
CA LYS A 136 -6.50 -16.54 -16.00
C LYS A 136 -5.83 -16.23 -14.67
N ILE A 137 -6.60 -15.57 -13.81
CA ILE A 137 -6.22 -15.37 -12.41
C ILE A 137 -6.59 -16.62 -11.62
N ILE A 138 -5.63 -17.14 -10.86
CA ILE A 138 -5.77 -18.30 -9.99
C ILE A 138 -5.30 -17.96 -8.57
N LYS A 139 -5.85 -18.66 -7.57
CA LYS A 139 -5.39 -18.60 -6.18
C LYS A 139 -4.56 -19.84 -5.90
N ILE A 140 -3.32 -19.67 -5.43
CA ILE A 140 -2.40 -20.75 -5.07
C ILE A 140 -2.18 -20.72 -3.57
N ASN A 141 -2.33 -21.85 -2.88
CA ASN A 141 -2.02 -21.94 -1.45
C ASN A 141 -0.50 -21.94 -1.27
N LYS A 142 0.02 -21.07 -0.40
CA LYS A 142 1.45 -20.97 -0.12
C LYS A 142 2.06 -22.26 0.41
N LYS A 143 1.26 -23.10 1.08
CA LYS A 143 1.69 -24.40 1.61
C LYS A 143 2.01 -25.41 0.51
N ASP A 144 1.44 -25.24 -0.68
CA ASP A 144 1.63 -26.16 -1.82
C ASP A 144 2.87 -25.80 -2.67
N LEU A 145 3.46 -24.62 -2.44
CA LEU A 145 4.66 -24.18 -3.12
C LEU A 145 5.87 -24.95 -2.60
N LYS A 146 6.71 -25.41 -3.54
CA LYS A 146 8.04 -25.90 -3.19
C LYS A 146 8.90 -24.72 -2.75
N LYS A 147 9.62 -24.90 -1.64
CA LYS A 147 10.64 -23.96 -1.17
C LYS A 147 11.91 -24.10 -2.00
#